data_AF-A0A351HT43-F1
#
_entry.id   AF-A0A351HT43-F1
#
_cell.length_a   1.000
_cell.length_b   1.000
_cell.length_c   1.000
_cell.angle_alpha   90.00
_cell.angle_beta   90.00
_cell.angle_gamma   90.00
#
_symmetry.space_group_name_H-M   'P 1'
#
loop_
_entity.id
_entity.type
_entity.pdbx_description
1 polymer ?
#
loop_
_entity_poly.entity_id
_entity_poly.type
_entity_poly.pdbx_seq_one_letter_code
_entity_poly.pdbx_strand_id
1 'polypeptide(L)'
;MNAYHSFLNELINENHSTFRKFENLKWINPYQAIEYEEERDELIHSFSEKVKYEFKDTKPWINQISKGCRLCGEGEWSCLFITGRCNANIFYCPAPQDSDDLPTAQKLEFEDPRIYADFINHFGFKGCSFSGGEPLLAFDRALHFLKTIRENCSPELYIWMYTNGILASEDKFKALADAGINEVRFDIGATNYNLKGLKKAGGIIPNITVEIPAVPEELDRMKELIPQLWEAGVTNLNLHQLRLTQHNVQKIADHGYTYLHGEQPAILESELAALDIIRFVDENNLGIGVNYCNFQYKNRFQKAGYRSKVASRVFSENETVTENGFIRKIHVPVDPSVKPDANGFIETPGLFRTISADDFLKNHQQYSYAVIEYSGIILHNQKNKQPLFELLNINNEVYPFERGKPCNPIILKKEQFPRFIALLKEKGENIPDEPDLFTLWKHEKIEFGRRNYF
;
A
#
# COMPACT_ATOMS: atom_id res chain seq x y z
N MET A 1 -10.76 27.60 8.42
CA MET A 1 -10.99 26.49 7.48
C MET A 1 -10.61 25.22 8.22
N ASN A 2 -11.42 24.16 8.16
CA ASN A 2 -11.10 22.87 8.77
C ASN A 2 -9.70 22.41 8.30
N ALA A 3 -8.83 21.93 9.20
CA ALA A 3 -7.50 21.42 8.85
C ALA A 3 -7.57 20.31 7.79
N TYR A 4 -8.58 19.46 7.86
CA TYR A 4 -8.82 18.41 6.89
C TYR A 4 -9.16 18.97 5.50
N HIS A 5 -10.07 19.95 5.40
CA HIS A 5 -10.38 20.59 4.12
C HIS A 5 -9.18 21.34 3.54
N SER A 6 -8.35 21.93 4.40
CA SER A 6 -7.10 22.59 3.96
C SER A 6 -6.15 21.57 3.32
N PHE A 7 -6.01 20.39 3.94
CA PHE A 7 -5.24 19.28 3.37
C PHE A 7 -5.82 18.75 2.05
N LEU A 8 -7.14 18.59 1.93
CA LEU A 8 -7.75 18.20 0.66
C LEU A 8 -7.48 19.24 -0.44
N ASN A 9 -7.58 20.54 -0.12
CA ASN A 9 -7.22 21.61 -1.05
C ASN A 9 -5.73 21.60 -1.44
N GLU A 10 -4.83 21.26 -0.52
CA GLU A 10 -3.40 21.05 -0.83
C GLU A 10 -3.23 19.92 -1.86
N LEU A 11 -3.89 18.78 -1.67
CA LEU A 11 -3.84 17.67 -2.62
C LEU A 11 -4.39 18.05 -4.00
N ILE A 12 -5.47 18.85 -4.05
CA ILE A 12 -6.01 19.38 -5.31
C ILE A 12 -4.92 20.19 -6.03
N ASN A 13 -4.33 21.16 -5.32
CA ASN A 13 -3.29 22.04 -5.88
C ASN A 13 -2.03 21.27 -6.32
N GLU A 14 -1.58 20.29 -5.54
CA GLU A 14 -0.45 19.43 -5.87
C GLU A 14 -0.69 18.63 -7.15
N ASN A 15 -1.89 18.06 -7.30
CA ASN A 15 -2.28 17.31 -8.49
C ASN A 15 -2.33 18.21 -9.73
N HIS A 16 -2.98 19.38 -9.65
CA HIS A 16 -2.99 20.34 -10.74
C HIS A 16 -1.59 20.81 -11.12
N SER A 17 -0.72 21.09 -10.14
CA SER A 17 0.67 21.50 -10.38
C SER A 17 1.47 20.39 -11.08
N THR A 18 1.35 19.15 -10.61
CA THR A 18 2.06 17.98 -11.13
C THR A 18 1.68 17.67 -12.58
N PHE A 19 0.41 17.85 -12.95
CA PHE A 19 -0.11 17.55 -14.28
C PHE A 19 -0.41 18.78 -15.14
N ARG A 20 0.09 19.96 -14.76
CA ARG A 20 -0.18 21.25 -15.44
C ARG A 20 0.11 21.29 -16.95
N LYS A 21 0.92 20.37 -17.46
CA LYS A 21 1.27 20.27 -18.88
C LYS A 21 0.22 19.54 -19.72
N PHE A 22 -0.79 18.93 -19.09
CA PHE A 22 -1.80 18.12 -19.73
C PHE A 22 -3.16 18.81 -19.60
N GLU A 23 -3.52 19.60 -20.62
CA GLU A 23 -4.70 20.46 -20.61
C GLU A 23 -6.02 19.66 -20.74
N ASN A 24 -5.97 18.44 -21.29
CA ASN A 24 -7.16 17.62 -21.58
C ASN A 24 -7.60 16.74 -20.40
N LEU A 25 -7.03 16.90 -19.20
CA LEU A 25 -7.41 16.10 -18.04
C LEU A 25 -8.73 16.62 -17.45
N LYS A 26 -9.75 15.76 -17.44
CA LYS A 26 -11.05 16.02 -16.83
C LYS A 26 -10.99 15.76 -15.32
N TRP A 27 -10.61 16.77 -14.56
CA TRP A 27 -10.67 16.72 -13.10
C TRP A 27 -12.11 16.70 -12.60
N ILE A 28 -12.38 15.92 -11.55
CA ILE A 28 -13.68 15.92 -10.89
C ILE A 28 -14.02 17.32 -10.36
N ASN A 29 -15.30 17.70 -10.42
CA ASN A 29 -15.80 18.93 -9.83
C ASN A 29 -16.90 18.63 -8.79
N PRO A 30 -17.28 19.60 -7.92
CA PRO A 30 -18.24 19.36 -6.84
C PRO A 30 -19.60 18.84 -7.30
N TYR A 31 -20.10 19.29 -8.45
CA TYR A 31 -21.41 18.86 -8.96
C TYR A 31 -21.38 17.42 -9.43
N GLN A 32 -20.34 17.07 -10.21
CA GLN A 32 -20.11 15.69 -10.65
C GLN A 32 -19.85 14.76 -9.47
N ALA A 33 -19.14 15.23 -8.44
CA ALA A 33 -18.83 14.43 -7.27
C ALA A 33 -20.10 13.91 -6.59
N ILE A 34 -21.11 14.76 -6.41
CA ILE A 34 -22.41 14.36 -5.83
C ILE A 34 -23.07 13.27 -6.68
N GLU A 35 -23.19 13.48 -8.00
CA GLU A 35 -23.83 12.52 -8.91
C GLU A 35 -23.14 11.16 -8.89
N TYR A 36 -21.81 11.13 -8.97
CA TYR A 36 -21.04 9.88 -8.97
C TYR A 36 -20.95 9.23 -7.59
N GLU A 37 -21.03 9.99 -6.50
CA GLU A 37 -21.15 9.44 -5.15
C GLU A 37 -22.50 8.74 -4.96
N GLU A 38 -23.59 9.32 -5.47
CA GLU A 38 -24.90 8.68 -5.49
C GLU A 38 -24.84 7.35 -6.26
N GLU A 39 -24.25 7.33 -7.46
CA GLU A 39 -24.07 6.10 -8.24
C GLU A 39 -23.21 5.04 -7.51
N ARG A 40 -22.09 5.46 -6.91
CA ARG A 40 -21.24 4.58 -6.11
C ARG A 40 -22.02 3.99 -4.93
N ASP A 41 -22.78 4.83 -4.25
CA ASP A 41 -23.53 4.43 -3.06
C ASP A 41 -24.68 3.51 -3.46
N GLU A 42 -25.38 3.73 -4.57
CA GLU A 42 -26.38 2.79 -5.11
C GLU A 42 -25.78 1.40 -5.37
N LEU A 43 -24.60 1.32 -5.99
CA LEU A 43 -23.88 0.05 -6.19
C LEU A 43 -23.59 -0.63 -4.84
N ILE A 44 -23.07 0.11 -3.87
CA ILE A 44 -22.75 -0.43 -2.53
C ILE A 44 -24.00 -0.92 -1.81
N HIS A 45 -25.10 -0.16 -1.85
CA HIS A 45 -26.36 -0.52 -1.19
C HIS A 45 -27.05 -1.71 -1.86
N SER A 46 -26.73 -2.01 -3.13
CA SER A 46 -27.26 -3.19 -3.83
C SER A 46 -26.62 -4.50 -3.41
N PHE A 47 -25.45 -4.47 -2.74
CA PHE A 47 -24.77 -5.68 -2.29
C PHE A 47 -25.57 -6.44 -1.22
N SER A 48 -25.59 -7.76 -1.32
CA SER A 48 -26.11 -8.65 -0.28
C SER A 48 -25.15 -8.71 0.92
N GLU A 49 -25.58 -9.36 2.01
CA GLU A 49 -24.71 -9.56 3.17
C GLU A 49 -23.47 -10.42 2.89
N LYS A 50 -23.35 -11.05 1.70
CA LYS A 50 -22.16 -11.81 1.31
C LYS A 50 -20.96 -10.91 1.05
N VAL A 51 -21.17 -9.67 0.60
CA VAL A 51 -20.08 -8.72 0.39
C VAL A 51 -19.60 -8.22 1.76
N LYS A 52 -18.30 -8.40 2.01
CA LYS A 52 -17.65 -8.01 3.26
C LYS A 52 -16.70 -6.86 3.01
N TYR A 53 -16.44 -6.09 4.06
CA TYR A 53 -15.52 -4.98 4.08
C TYR A 53 -14.41 -5.28 5.08
N GLU A 54 -13.16 -5.25 4.63
CA GLU A 54 -11.98 -5.36 5.50
C GLU A 54 -11.09 -4.12 5.35
N PHE A 55 -10.07 -4.01 6.22
CA PHE A 55 -9.09 -2.92 6.19
C PHE A 55 -9.75 -1.54 6.32
N LYS A 56 -10.49 -1.36 7.42
CA LYS A 56 -11.23 -0.13 7.74
C LYS A 56 -12.17 0.31 6.62
N ASP A 57 -12.98 -0.61 6.14
CA ASP A 57 -13.98 -0.39 5.09
C ASP A 57 -13.44 0.14 3.76
N THR A 58 -12.15 -0.05 3.51
CA THR A 58 -11.51 0.31 2.23
C THR A 58 -11.33 -0.87 1.30
N LYS A 59 -11.71 -2.10 1.66
CA LYS A 59 -11.59 -3.26 0.79
C LYS A 59 -12.88 -4.08 0.76
N PRO A 60 -13.82 -3.78 -0.15
CA PRO A 60 -14.95 -4.66 -0.39
C PRO A 60 -14.47 -5.93 -1.09
N TRP A 61 -15.03 -7.06 -0.69
CA TRP A 61 -14.78 -8.36 -1.30
C TRP A 61 -15.97 -9.31 -1.12
N ILE A 62 -16.07 -10.31 -1.99
CA ILE A 62 -17.08 -11.37 -1.94
C ILE A 62 -16.41 -12.74 -2.10
N ASN A 63 -17.03 -13.76 -1.49
CA ASN A 63 -16.62 -15.17 -1.46
C ASN A 63 -15.27 -15.45 -0.77
N GLN A 64 -14.17 -14.91 -1.27
CA GLN A 64 -12.85 -15.07 -0.68
C GLN A 64 -11.86 -13.97 -1.09
N ILE A 65 -10.80 -13.85 -0.29
CA ILE A 65 -9.64 -13.00 -0.53
C ILE A 65 -8.39 -13.89 -0.51
N SER A 66 -7.50 -13.75 -1.50
CA SER A 66 -6.27 -14.57 -1.54
C SER A 66 -5.37 -14.29 -0.33
N LYS A 67 -4.61 -15.30 0.11
CA LYS A 67 -3.69 -15.15 1.26
C LYS A 67 -2.69 -14.01 1.03
N GLY A 68 -2.19 -13.83 -0.20
CA GLY A 68 -1.31 -12.70 -0.52
C GLY A 68 -2.01 -11.34 -0.40
N CYS A 69 -3.30 -11.23 -0.73
CA CYS A 69 -4.07 -10.00 -0.53
C CYS A 69 -4.34 -9.68 0.95
N ARG A 70 -4.54 -10.70 1.79
CA ARG A 70 -4.65 -10.55 3.24
C ARG A 70 -3.34 -10.05 3.84
N LEU A 71 -2.22 -10.71 3.51
CA LEU A 71 -0.87 -10.29 3.92
C LEU A 71 -0.52 -8.87 3.45
N CYS A 72 -0.99 -8.48 2.26
CA CYS A 72 -0.82 -7.13 1.74
C CYS A 72 -1.46 -6.07 2.63
N GLY A 73 -2.70 -6.28 3.06
CA GLY A 73 -3.40 -5.33 3.91
C GLY A 73 -2.90 -5.34 5.36
N GLU A 74 -2.40 -6.48 5.83
CA GLU A 74 -1.80 -6.61 7.17
C GLU A 74 -0.37 -6.03 7.25
N GLY A 75 0.25 -5.69 6.12
CA GLY A 75 1.63 -5.18 6.11
C GLY A 75 2.69 -6.27 6.32
N GLU A 76 2.35 -7.52 6.03
CA GLU A 76 3.12 -8.71 6.38
C GLU A 76 3.91 -9.28 5.20
N TRP A 77 4.17 -8.48 4.17
CA TRP A 77 4.82 -8.92 2.94
C TRP A 77 5.88 -7.97 2.37
N SER A 78 6.75 -8.50 1.52
CA SER A 78 7.73 -7.75 0.72
C SER A 78 7.59 -8.06 -0.78
N CYS A 79 7.52 -7.01 -1.60
CA CYS A 79 7.47 -7.11 -3.07
C CYS A 79 8.87 -6.99 -3.65
N LEU A 80 9.37 -8.03 -4.30
CA LEU A 80 10.64 -8.02 -4.99
C LEU A 80 10.42 -7.82 -6.50
N PHE A 81 10.93 -6.73 -7.03
CA PHE A 81 10.98 -6.51 -8.47
C PHE A 81 12.13 -7.32 -9.02
N ILE A 82 11.85 -8.41 -9.74
CA ILE A 82 12.88 -9.34 -10.25
C ILE A 82 13.62 -8.73 -11.45
N THR A 83 12.92 -7.96 -12.25
CA THR A 83 13.42 -7.21 -13.40
C THR A 83 12.52 -6.00 -13.62
N GLY A 84 13.06 -4.91 -14.15
CA GLY A 84 12.27 -3.80 -14.66
C GLY A 84 11.85 -3.98 -16.12
N ARG A 85 12.24 -5.05 -16.82
CA ARG A 85 11.86 -5.23 -18.24
C ARG A 85 10.49 -5.86 -18.36
N CYS A 86 9.68 -5.32 -19.26
CA CYS A 86 8.40 -5.92 -19.65
C CYS A 86 8.28 -6.02 -21.17
N ASN A 87 7.65 -7.10 -21.65
CA ASN A 87 7.34 -7.32 -23.06
C ASN A 87 5.89 -6.95 -23.44
N ALA A 88 5.15 -6.32 -22.53
CA ALA A 88 3.82 -5.79 -22.77
C ALA A 88 3.85 -4.26 -22.91
N ASN A 89 2.90 -3.69 -23.66
CA ASN A 89 2.76 -2.25 -23.86
C ASN A 89 1.31 -1.81 -23.58
N ILE A 90 0.85 -2.03 -22.35
CA ILE A 90 -0.50 -1.66 -21.89
C ILE A 90 -0.60 -0.15 -21.64
N PHE A 91 -1.76 0.45 -21.93
CA PHE A 91 -1.95 1.90 -21.83
C PHE A 91 -1.92 2.40 -20.38
N TYR A 92 -2.28 1.55 -19.42
CA TYR A 92 -2.37 1.89 -18.00
C TYR A 92 -1.08 1.61 -17.20
N CYS A 93 0.03 1.20 -17.83
CA CYS A 93 1.27 0.89 -17.14
C CYS A 93 1.76 2.09 -16.31
N PRO A 94 1.99 1.98 -14.98
CA PRO A 94 2.22 3.15 -14.13
C PRO A 94 3.67 3.67 -14.14
N ALA A 95 4.61 2.95 -14.77
CA ALA A 95 6.03 3.26 -14.77
C ALA A 95 6.73 2.68 -16.01
N PRO A 96 7.89 3.24 -16.44
CA PRO A 96 8.72 2.65 -17.48
C PRO A 96 9.13 1.21 -17.13
N GLN A 97 9.28 0.36 -18.16
CA GLN A 97 9.64 -1.04 -18.00
C GLN A 97 10.71 -1.50 -19.01
N ASP A 98 11.80 -0.75 -19.07
CA ASP A 98 12.90 -0.91 -20.05
C ASP A 98 14.25 -1.29 -19.41
N SER A 99 14.43 -1.08 -18.10
CA SER A 99 15.67 -1.42 -17.39
C SER A 99 15.68 -2.85 -16.86
N ASP A 100 16.84 -3.53 -16.91
CA ASP A 100 17.04 -4.80 -16.20
C ASP A 100 18.00 -4.59 -15.03
N ASP A 101 17.59 -3.73 -14.11
CA ASP A 101 18.34 -3.45 -12.89
C ASP A 101 18.36 -4.69 -11.97
N LEU A 102 19.22 -4.65 -10.96
CA LEU A 102 19.26 -5.67 -9.91
C LEU A 102 17.88 -5.85 -9.27
N PRO A 103 17.55 -7.06 -8.78
CA PRO A 103 16.31 -7.26 -8.05
C PRO A 103 16.19 -6.26 -6.90
N THR A 104 15.06 -5.57 -6.79
CA THR A 104 14.87 -4.54 -5.77
C THR A 104 13.58 -4.71 -4.99
N ALA A 105 13.65 -4.44 -3.68
CA ALA A 105 12.47 -4.29 -2.83
C ALA A 105 12.65 -3.05 -1.97
N GLN A 106 11.67 -2.15 -1.95
CA GLN A 106 11.72 -0.91 -1.18
C GLN A 106 12.99 -0.06 -1.40
N LYS A 107 13.44 -0.02 -2.67
CA LYS A 107 14.68 0.65 -3.14
C LYS A 107 15.99 0.04 -2.62
N LEU A 108 15.93 -1.08 -1.90
CA LEU A 108 17.09 -1.90 -1.57
C LEU A 108 17.34 -2.87 -2.71
N GLU A 109 18.62 -3.10 -3.01
CA GLU A 109 19.09 -4.00 -4.05
C GLU A 109 19.46 -5.36 -3.44
N PHE A 110 19.11 -6.43 -4.16
CA PHE A 110 19.31 -7.80 -3.76
C PHE A 110 19.90 -8.57 -4.95
N GLU A 111 21.23 -8.51 -5.11
CA GLU A 111 21.92 -9.28 -6.14
C GLU A 111 21.93 -10.78 -5.80
N ASP A 112 22.26 -11.12 -4.55
CA ASP A 112 22.22 -12.48 -4.03
C ASP A 112 20.86 -12.77 -3.37
N PRO A 113 20.11 -13.80 -3.80
CA PRO A 113 18.83 -14.15 -3.18
C PRO A 113 18.93 -14.54 -1.69
N ARG A 114 20.11 -14.96 -1.19
CA ARG A 114 20.33 -15.24 0.23
C ARG A 114 20.23 -13.97 1.08
N ILE A 115 20.72 -12.84 0.56
CA ILE A 115 20.57 -11.54 1.22
C ILE A 115 19.09 -11.18 1.34
N TYR A 116 18.30 -11.44 0.30
CA TYR A 116 16.86 -11.21 0.36
C TYR A 116 16.17 -12.15 1.37
N ALA A 117 16.56 -13.42 1.42
CA ALA A 117 16.05 -14.36 2.43
C ALA A 117 16.36 -13.90 3.86
N ASP A 118 17.59 -13.43 4.11
CA ASP A 118 18.01 -12.86 5.40
C ASP A 118 17.18 -11.63 5.76
N PHE A 119 16.93 -10.74 4.80
CA PHE A 119 16.05 -9.60 4.96
C PHE A 119 14.61 -10.02 5.32
N ILE A 120 14.05 -11.01 4.62
CA ILE A 120 12.72 -11.58 4.90
C ILE A 120 12.62 -12.11 6.33
N ASN A 121 13.60 -12.91 6.74
CA ASN A 121 13.66 -13.52 8.08
C ASN A 121 13.86 -12.47 9.17
N HIS A 122 14.76 -11.50 8.95
CA HIS A 122 15.05 -10.44 9.91
C HIS A 122 13.81 -9.59 10.20
N PHE A 123 13.08 -9.14 9.19
CA PHE A 123 11.86 -8.36 9.40
C PHE A 123 10.62 -9.22 9.68
N GLY A 124 10.76 -10.55 9.66
CA GLY A 124 9.67 -11.48 9.95
C GLY A 124 8.50 -11.28 8.99
N PHE A 125 8.78 -11.10 7.70
CA PHE A 125 7.73 -11.08 6.68
C PHE A 125 7.10 -12.48 6.57
N LYS A 126 5.77 -12.52 6.42
CA LYS A 126 4.99 -13.77 6.28
C LYS A 126 4.63 -14.08 4.83
N GLY A 127 4.92 -13.17 3.91
CA GLY A 127 4.91 -13.46 2.49
C GLY A 127 5.88 -12.60 1.68
N CYS A 128 6.15 -13.03 0.47
CA CYS A 128 6.89 -12.24 -0.50
C CYS A 128 6.38 -12.47 -1.91
N SER A 129 6.66 -11.53 -2.81
CA SER A 129 6.27 -11.68 -4.20
C SER A 129 7.37 -11.35 -5.18
N PHE A 130 7.19 -11.82 -6.42
CA PHE A 130 8.00 -11.47 -7.58
C PHE A 130 7.19 -10.63 -8.56
N SER A 131 7.63 -9.40 -8.81
CA SER A 131 6.97 -8.41 -9.68
C SER A 131 8.01 -7.59 -10.44
N GLY A 132 7.69 -6.32 -10.76
CA GLY A 132 8.52 -5.39 -11.54
C GLY A 132 7.91 -5.19 -12.92
N GLY A 133 8.64 -5.58 -13.96
CA GLY A 133 8.14 -5.74 -15.32
C GLY A 133 7.50 -7.10 -15.51
N GLU A 134 8.20 -8.04 -16.14
CA GLU A 134 7.71 -9.40 -16.39
C GLU A 134 8.64 -10.48 -15.82
N PRO A 135 8.30 -11.10 -14.68
CA PRO A 135 9.08 -12.20 -14.10
C PRO A 135 9.31 -13.40 -15.03
N LEU A 136 8.38 -13.75 -15.94
CA LEU A 136 8.59 -14.85 -16.90
C LEU A 136 9.61 -14.50 -18.00
N LEU A 137 9.94 -13.23 -18.19
CA LEU A 137 11.03 -12.77 -19.06
C LEU A 137 12.38 -13.01 -18.39
N ALA A 138 12.47 -12.83 -17.08
CA ALA A 138 13.64 -13.13 -16.25
C ALA A 138 13.47 -14.44 -15.45
N PHE A 139 12.96 -15.49 -16.12
CA PHE A 139 12.47 -16.70 -15.47
C PHE A 139 13.51 -17.42 -14.61
N ASP A 140 14.73 -17.61 -15.12
CA ASP A 140 15.78 -18.32 -14.38
C ASP A 140 16.17 -17.57 -13.10
N ARG A 141 16.16 -16.23 -13.15
CA ARG A 141 16.38 -15.37 -11.98
C ARG A 141 15.23 -15.53 -10.98
N ALA A 142 13.98 -15.43 -11.42
CA ALA A 142 12.81 -15.62 -10.55
C ALA A 142 12.82 -17.00 -9.87
N LEU A 143 13.14 -18.07 -10.63
CA LEU A 143 13.21 -19.44 -10.11
C LEU A 143 14.36 -19.62 -9.12
N HIS A 144 15.52 -18.99 -9.36
CA HIS A 144 16.65 -19.02 -8.43
C HIS A 144 16.31 -18.35 -7.10
N PHE A 145 15.64 -17.19 -7.13
CA PHE A 145 15.13 -16.51 -5.94
C PHE A 145 14.11 -17.37 -5.20
N LEU A 146 13.14 -17.97 -5.91
CA LEU A 146 12.13 -18.85 -5.32
C LEU A 146 12.77 -20.00 -4.53
N LYS A 147 13.68 -20.76 -5.17
CA LYS A 147 14.35 -21.90 -4.54
C LYS A 147 15.15 -21.48 -3.31
N THR A 148 15.94 -20.41 -3.44
CA THR A 148 16.76 -19.92 -2.32
C THR A 148 15.89 -19.48 -1.13
N ILE A 149 14.79 -18.77 -1.37
CA ILE A 149 13.87 -18.35 -0.30
C ILE A 149 13.24 -19.59 0.36
N ARG A 150 12.85 -20.61 -0.43
CA ARG A 150 12.28 -21.85 0.10
C ARG A 150 13.26 -22.66 0.94
N GLU A 151 14.55 -22.60 0.61
CA GLU A 151 15.62 -23.26 1.36
C GLU A 151 15.95 -22.53 2.67
N ASN A 152 15.81 -21.20 2.72
CA ASN A 152 16.36 -20.38 3.81
C ASN A 152 15.30 -19.68 4.70
N CYS A 153 14.03 -19.64 4.28
CA CYS A 153 12.95 -19.00 5.03
C CYS A 153 11.98 -20.03 5.64
N SER A 154 11.06 -19.54 6.47
CA SER A 154 9.97 -20.37 7.02
C SER A 154 9.21 -21.12 5.92
N PRO A 155 8.90 -22.42 6.11
CA PRO A 155 8.09 -23.18 5.15
C PRO A 155 6.66 -22.62 4.99
N GLU A 156 6.16 -21.89 6.00
CA GLU A 156 4.84 -21.24 5.98
C GLU A 156 4.80 -19.92 5.19
N LEU A 157 5.97 -19.42 4.76
CA LEU A 157 6.09 -18.17 3.99
C LEU A 157 5.26 -18.28 2.71
N TYR A 158 4.31 -17.37 2.52
CA TYR A 158 3.49 -17.37 1.31
C TYR A 158 4.19 -16.63 0.17
N ILE A 159 4.50 -17.32 -0.92
CA ILE A 159 5.23 -16.76 -2.06
C ILE A 159 4.35 -16.76 -3.30
N TRP A 160 4.23 -15.59 -3.95
CA TRP A 160 3.48 -15.45 -5.19
C TRP A 160 4.25 -14.69 -6.28
N MET A 161 3.83 -14.84 -7.52
CA MET A 161 4.46 -14.17 -8.65
C MET A 161 3.41 -13.48 -9.52
N TYR A 162 3.73 -12.29 -9.99
CA TYR A 162 2.97 -11.56 -11.00
C TYR A 162 3.45 -11.93 -12.40
N THR A 163 2.54 -12.00 -13.37
CA THR A 163 2.89 -12.17 -14.78
C THR A 163 1.81 -11.59 -15.69
N ASN A 164 2.22 -11.06 -16.83
CA ASN A 164 1.37 -10.67 -17.95
C ASN A 164 0.90 -11.87 -18.80
N GLY A 165 1.44 -13.08 -18.55
CA GLY A 165 1.01 -14.32 -19.20
C GLY A 165 1.41 -14.50 -20.66
N ILE A 166 2.10 -13.54 -21.30
CA ILE A 166 2.53 -13.63 -22.71
C ILE A 166 3.53 -14.79 -22.90
N LEU A 167 4.46 -14.96 -21.95
CA LEU A 167 5.51 -15.99 -21.99
C LEU A 167 5.14 -17.24 -21.18
N ALA A 168 3.84 -17.46 -20.95
CA ALA A 168 3.32 -18.58 -20.20
C ALA A 168 3.53 -19.92 -20.91
N SER A 169 4.03 -20.91 -20.18
CA SER A 169 4.25 -22.29 -20.62
C SER A 169 4.06 -23.24 -19.45
N GLU A 170 3.54 -24.44 -19.70
CA GLU A 170 3.40 -25.47 -18.66
C GLU A 170 4.73 -25.80 -17.98
N ASP A 171 5.84 -25.88 -18.73
CA ASP A 171 7.15 -26.23 -18.17
C ASP A 171 7.61 -25.22 -17.11
N LYS A 172 7.46 -23.91 -17.40
CA LYS A 172 7.73 -22.85 -16.42
C LYS A 172 6.84 -22.96 -15.18
N PHE A 173 5.54 -23.24 -15.36
CA PHE A 173 4.63 -23.37 -14.22
C PHE A 173 4.90 -24.64 -13.40
N LYS A 174 5.27 -25.76 -14.03
CA LYS A 174 5.72 -26.98 -13.34
C LYS A 174 6.98 -26.69 -12.53
N ALA A 175 7.98 -26.04 -13.13
CA ALA A 175 9.20 -25.67 -12.42
C ALA A 175 8.95 -24.73 -11.22
N LEU A 176 8.00 -23.79 -11.33
CA LEU A 176 7.60 -22.94 -10.20
C LEU A 176 6.84 -23.73 -9.12
N ALA A 177 5.93 -24.62 -9.51
CA ALA A 177 5.19 -25.48 -8.59
C ALA A 177 6.12 -26.44 -7.84
N ASP A 178 7.06 -27.09 -8.55
CA ASP A 178 8.08 -27.97 -7.98
C ASP A 178 9.01 -27.23 -7.02
N ALA A 179 9.31 -25.96 -7.31
CA ALA A 179 10.06 -25.08 -6.42
C ALA A 179 9.20 -24.50 -5.28
N GLY A 180 7.90 -24.80 -5.20
CA GLY A 180 7.02 -24.45 -4.10
C GLY A 180 6.39 -23.06 -4.19
N ILE A 181 6.11 -22.51 -5.38
CA ILE A 181 5.27 -21.30 -5.50
C ILE A 181 3.87 -21.56 -4.93
N ASN A 182 3.26 -20.60 -4.24
CA ASN A 182 1.90 -20.77 -3.72
C ASN A 182 0.82 -20.20 -4.65
N GLU A 183 1.12 -19.09 -5.35
CA GLU A 183 0.15 -18.36 -6.16
C GLU A 183 0.83 -17.73 -7.38
N VAL A 184 0.13 -17.72 -8.52
CA VAL A 184 0.51 -16.93 -9.70
C VAL A 184 -0.63 -15.99 -10.06
N ARG A 185 -0.32 -14.71 -10.23
CA ARG A 185 -1.25 -13.63 -10.53
C ARG A 185 -1.09 -13.17 -11.97
N PHE A 186 -2.16 -13.24 -12.75
CA PHE A 186 -2.16 -12.89 -14.16
C PHE A 186 -2.78 -11.51 -14.39
N ASP A 187 -2.01 -10.61 -15.02
CA ASP A 187 -2.58 -9.43 -15.69
C ASP A 187 -3.01 -9.84 -17.11
N ILE A 188 -4.27 -10.28 -17.23
CA ILE A 188 -4.82 -10.71 -18.52
C ILE A 188 -5.11 -9.54 -19.46
N GLY A 189 -5.09 -8.29 -19.00
CA GLY A 189 -5.24 -7.12 -19.88
C GLY A 189 -4.07 -7.02 -20.87
N ALA A 190 -2.88 -7.48 -20.48
CA ALA A 190 -1.70 -7.55 -21.34
C ALA A 190 -1.82 -8.55 -22.51
N THR A 191 -2.72 -9.54 -22.43
CA THR A 191 -3.01 -10.49 -23.51
C THR A 191 -4.30 -10.17 -24.23
N ASN A 192 -4.83 -8.96 -24.07
CA ASN A 192 -6.17 -8.59 -24.52
C ASN A 192 -7.20 -9.64 -24.04
N TYR A 193 -7.16 -9.94 -22.73
CA TYR A 193 -8.02 -10.90 -22.03
C TYR A 193 -8.02 -12.33 -22.60
N ASN A 194 -6.98 -12.69 -23.34
CA ASN A 194 -6.84 -14.03 -23.88
C ASN A 194 -6.37 -15.00 -22.78
N LEU A 195 -7.20 -16.01 -22.47
CA LEU A 195 -6.95 -16.97 -21.40
C LEU A 195 -6.00 -18.12 -21.76
N LYS A 196 -5.48 -18.21 -22.99
CA LYS A 196 -4.61 -19.32 -23.42
C LYS A 196 -3.38 -19.48 -22.53
N GLY A 197 -2.73 -18.38 -22.14
CA GLY A 197 -1.56 -18.40 -21.26
C GLY A 197 -1.93 -18.84 -19.85
N LEU A 198 -2.99 -18.25 -19.29
CA LEU A 198 -3.50 -18.56 -17.95
C LEU A 198 -3.91 -20.04 -17.82
N LYS A 199 -4.63 -20.59 -18.81
CA LYS A 199 -5.08 -21.99 -18.80
C LYS A 199 -3.94 -23.00 -18.69
N LYS A 200 -2.70 -22.64 -19.10
CA LYS A 200 -1.52 -23.49 -18.92
C LYS A 200 -1.06 -23.63 -17.47
N ALA A 201 -1.51 -22.76 -16.56
CA ALA A 201 -1.24 -22.89 -15.12
C ALA A 201 -2.28 -23.78 -14.42
N GLY A 202 -3.45 -24.00 -15.05
CA GLY A 202 -4.56 -24.78 -14.49
C GLY A 202 -4.12 -26.20 -14.11
N GLY A 203 -4.42 -26.61 -12.87
CA GLY A 203 -4.04 -27.92 -12.33
C GLY A 203 -2.55 -28.09 -12.01
N ILE A 204 -1.70 -27.08 -12.27
CA ILE A 204 -0.27 -27.08 -11.96
C ILE A 204 0.03 -26.13 -10.80
N ILE A 205 -0.45 -24.89 -10.90
CA ILE A 205 -0.25 -23.87 -9.86
C ILE A 205 -1.34 -24.02 -8.78
N PRO A 206 -0.99 -24.05 -7.48
CA PRO A 206 -1.98 -24.26 -6.41
C PRO A 206 -3.07 -23.19 -6.35
N ASN A 207 -2.71 -21.92 -6.56
CA ASN A 207 -3.66 -20.81 -6.59
C ASN A 207 -3.41 -19.93 -7.82
N ILE A 208 -4.44 -19.79 -8.66
CA ILE A 208 -4.42 -18.89 -9.81
C ILE A 208 -5.31 -17.71 -9.49
N THR A 209 -4.75 -16.52 -9.62
CA THR A 209 -5.47 -15.26 -9.42
C THR A 209 -5.36 -14.43 -10.69
N VAL A 210 -6.43 -13.76 -11.08
CA VAL A 210 -6.34 -12.66 -12.05
C VAL A 210 -6.18 -11.37 -11.25
N GLU A 211 -5.13 -10.59 -11.52
CA GLU A 211 -4.95 -9.27 -10.92
C GLU A 211 -4.81 -8.24 -12.03
N ILE A 212 -5.82 -7.39 -12.17
CA ILE A 212 -5.94 -6.41 -13.24
C ILE A 212 -6.50 -5.10 -12.70
N PRO A 213 -6.26 -3.97 -13.38
CA PRO A 213 -7.09 -2.81 -13.14
C PRO A 213 -8.53 -3.10 -13.56
N ALA A 214 -9.49 -2.47 -12.86
CA ALA A 214 -10.85 -2.36 -13.37
C ALA A 214 -10.88 -1.32 -14.50
N VAL A 215 -10.74 -1.77 -15.75
CA VAL A 215 -10.82 -0.92 -16.94
C VAL A 215 -12.30 -0.75 -17.32
N PRO A 216 -12.85 0.48 -17.31
CA PRO A 216 -14.28 0.71 -17.54
C PRO A 216 -14.81 0.14 -18.86
N GLU A 217 -14.04 0.25 -19.93
CA GLU A 217 -14.41 -0.19 -21.28
C GLU A 217 -14.47 -1.73 -21.41
N GLU A 218 -13.85 -2.46 -20.49
CA GLU A 218 -13.78 -3.92 -20.50
C GLU A 218 -14.77 -4.54 -19.51
N LEU A 219 -15.66 -3.74 -18.90
CA LEU A 219 -16.61 -4.18 -17.87
C LEU A 219 -17.51 -5.33 -18.35
N ASP A 220 -18.19 -5.16 -19.48
CA ASP A 220 -19.11 -6.17 -20.01
C ASP A 220 -18.36 -7.46 -20.39
N ARG A 221 -17.20 -7.29 -21.04
CA ARG A 221 -16.32 -8.41 -21.37
C ARG A 221 -15.85 -9.16 -20.13
N MET A 222 -15.53 -8.44 -19.05
CA MET A 222 -15.15 -9.07 -17.79
C MET A 222 -16.28 -9.87 -17.19
N LYS A 223 -17.52 -9.37 -17.21
CA LYS A 223 -18.71 -10.13 -16.76
C LYS A 223 -18.86 -11.44 -17.54
N GLU A 224 -18.66 -11.44 -18.85
CA GLU A 224 -18.68 -12.65 -19.69
C GLU A 224 -17.52 -13.62 -19.42
N LEU A 225 -16.35 -13.11 -19.02
CA LEU A 225 -15.16 -13.91 -18.76
C LEU A 225 -15.14 -14.54 -17.38
N ILE A 226 -15.79 -13.96 -16.37
CA ILE A 226 -15.74 -14.47 -14.99
C ILE A 226 -16.11 -15.96 -14.88
N PRO A 227 -17.20 -16.45 -15.51
CA PRO A 227 -17.49 -17.89 -15.50
C PRO A 227 -16.36 -18.74 -16.10
N GLN A 228 -15.75 -18.27 -17.21
CA GLN A 228 -14.65 -18.97 -17.86
C GLN A 228 -13.36 -18.97 -17.02
N LEU A 229 -13.12 -17.90 -16.25
CA LEU A 229 -12.01 -17.83 -15.29
C LEU A 229 -12.19 -18.88 -14.20
N TRP A 230 -13.40 -18.98 -13.63
CA TRP A 230 -13.73 -19.99 -12.63
C TRP A 230 -13.52 -21.42 -13.17
N GLU A 231 -14.03 -21.72 -14.36
CA GLU A 231 -13.80 -23.01 -15.04
C GLU A 231 -12.32 -23.31 -15.31
N ALA A 232 -11.51 -22.28 -15.55
CA ALA A 232 -10.06 -22.40 -15.75
C ALA A 232 -9.27 -22.61 -14.44
N GLY A 233 -9.94 -22.70 -13.29
CA GLY A 233 -9.32 -22.89 -11.98
C GLY A 233 -8.85 -21.60 -11.31
N VAL A 234 -9.31 -20.43 -11.77
CA VAL A 234 -9.04 -19.15 -11.10
C VAL A 234 -9.84 -19.08 -9.81
N THR A 235 -9.16 -18.85 -8.69
CA THR A 235 -9.79 -18.76 -7.38
C THR A 235 -10.16 -17.32 -7.02
N ASN A 236 -9.37 -16.34 -7.49
CA ASN A 236 -9.56 -14.93 -7.14
C ASN A 236 -9.43 -14.01 -8.36
N LEU A 237 -10.24 -12.95 -8.38
CA LEU A 237 -10.14 -11.77 -9.23
C LEU A 237 -9.85 -10.56 -8.34
N ASN A 238 -8.61 -10.07 -8.39
CA ASN A 238 -8.17 -8.86 -7.71
C ASN A 238 -8.32 -7.68 -8.67
N LEU A 239 -9.26 -6.79 -8.39
CA LEU A 239 -9.44 -5.56 -9.14
C LEU A 239 -8.73 -4.44 -8.41
N HIS A 240 -7.91 -3.66 -9.12
CA HIS A 240 -7.34 -2.44 -8.56
C HIS A 240 -7.81 -1.20 -9.31
N GLN A 241 -7.90 -0.08 -8.61
CA GLN A 241 -8.27 1.18 -9.23
C GLN A 241 -7.18 1.65 -10.19
N LEU A 242 -7.57 2.10 -11.38
CA LEU A 242 -6.68 2.79 -12.31
C LEU A 242 -6.18 4.11 -11.70
N ARG A 243 -4.95 4.49 -12.05
CA ARG A 243 -4.30 5.69 -11.52
C ARG A 243 -3.60 6.45 -12.63
N LEU A 244 -3.61 7.77 -12.50
CA LEU A 244 -2.86 8.65 -13.37
C LEU A 244 -1.43 8.80 -12.84
N THR A 245 -0.45 8.66 -13.73
CA THR A 245 0.98 8.79 -13.44
C THR A 245 1.64 9.62 -14.53
N GLN A 246 2.81 10.17 -14.25
CA GLN A 246 3.60 10.88 -15.27
C GLN A 246 3.97 9.99 -16.47
N HIS A 247 3.99 8.66 -16.29
CA HIS A 247 4.32 7.71 -17.35
C HIS A 247 3.11 7.41 -18.26
N ASN A 248 1.94 7.09 -17.68
CA ASN A 248 0.76 6.72 -18.48
C ASN A 248 -0.11 7.89 -18.93
N VAL A 249 0.08 9.10 -18.39
CA VAL A 249 -0.78 10.27 -18.69
C VAL A 249 -1.01 10.50 -20.19
N GLN A 250 0.03 10.32 -21.02
CA GLN A 250 -0.10 10.50 -22.48
C GLN A 250 -1.02 9.47 -23.15
N LYS A 251 -1.09 8.25 -22.62
CA LYS A 251 -1.91 7.17 -23.20
C LYS A 251 -3.31 7.16 -22.58
N ILE A 252 -3.41 7.47 -21.30
CA ILE A 252 -4.67 7.35 -20.54
C ILE A 252 -5.58 8.58 -20.70
N ALA A 253 -5.02 9.75 -21.03
CA ALA A 253 -5.81 10.98 -21.21
C ALA A 253 -6.83 10.87 -22.35
N ASP A 254 -6.53 10.09 -23.39
CA ASP A 254 -7.38 9.93 -24.57
C ASP A 254 -8.64 9.08 -24.31
N HIS A 255 -8.74 8.44 -23.14
CA HIS A 255 -9.90 7.62 -22.75
C HIS A 255 -11.06 8.45 -22.16
N GLY A 256 -10.88 9.75 -21.91
CA GLY A 256 -11.96 10.62 -21.44
C GLY A 256 -12.42 10.38 -19.98
N TYR A 257 -11.63 9.67 -19.18
CA TYR A 257 -11.92 9.40 -17.78
C TYR A 257 -11.96 10.66 -16.90
N THR A 258 -12.61 10.53 -15.74
CA THR A 258 -12.66 11.55 -14.70
C THR A 258 -11.63 11.26 -13.60
N TYR A 259 -10.79 12.24 -13.29
CA TYR A 259 -9.68 12.09 -12.34
C TYR A 259 -10.06 12.62 -10.96
N LEU A 260 -10.00 11.73 -9.97
CA LEU A 260 -10.18 12.05 -8.55
C LEU A 260 -8.90 12.66 -7.98
N HIS A 261 -9.06 13.61 -7.06
CA HIS A 261 -7.95 14.15 -6.28
C HIS A 261 -7.58 13.21 -5.12
N GLY A 262 -6.32 13.28 -4.70
CA GLY A 262 -5.77 12.45 -3.63
C GLY A 262 -4.25 12.52 -3.57
N GLU A 263 -3.62 11.68 -2.75
CA GLU A 263 -2.15 11.58 -2.68
C GLU A 263 -1.52 11.18 -4.03
N GLN A 264 -2.30 10.52 -4.89
CA GLN A 264 -2.09 10.39 -6.33
C GLN A 264 -3.46 10.35 -7.01
N PRO A 265 -3.61 10.90 -8.23
CA PRO A 265 -4.91 10.87 -8.88
C PRO A 265 -5.31 9.45 -9.27
N ALA A 266 -6.55 9.11 -8.98
CA ALA A 266 -7.19 7.85 -9.36
C ALA A 266 -8.31 8.12 -10.36
N ILE A 267 -8.70 7.09 -11.12
CA ILE A 267 -9.80 7.20 -12.09
C ILE A 267 -11.10 6.78 -11.40
N LEU A 268 -12.11 7.64 -11.51
CA LEU A 268 -13.42 7.47 -10.90
C LEU A 268 -14.13 6.25 -11.49
N GLU A 269 -14.23 6.19 -12.81
CA GLU A 269 -14.99 5.15 -13.52
C GLU A 269 -14.43 3.74 -13.26
N SER A 270 -13.14 3.64 -12.93
CA SER A 270 -12.49 2.39 -12.54
C SER A 270 -13.01 1.85 -11.20
N GLU A 271 -13.36 2.73 -10.26
CA GLU A 271 -14.01 2.33 -9.01
C GLU A 271 -15.41 1.77 -9.28
N LEU A 272 -16.21 2.49 -10.08
CA LEU A 272 -17.57 2.08 -10.43
C LEU A 272 -17.57 0.72 -11.15
N ALA A 273 -16.67 0.53 -12.13
CA ALA A 273 -16.50 -0.74 -12.81
C ALA A 273 -16.11 -1.88 -11.85
N ALA A 274 -15.23 -1.62 -10.87
CA ALA A 274 -14.85 -2.63 -9.90
C ALA A 274 -16.01 -3.03 -8.97
N LEU A 275 -16.79 -2.06 -8.51
CA LEU A 275 -17.97 -2.29 -7.67
C LEU A 275 -19.07 -3.01 -8.44
N ASP A 276 -19.28 -2.68 -9.71
CA ASP A 276 -20.25 -3.37 -10.57
C ASP A 276 -19.86 -4.83 -10.86
N ILE A 277 -18.56 -5.12 -11.00
CA ILE A 277 -18.11 -6.53 -11.09
C ILE A 277 -18.43 -7.29 -9.80
N ILE A 278 -18.25 -6.69 -8.62
CA ILE A 278 -18.63 -7.31 -7.34
C ILE A 278 -20.15 -7.54 -7.29
N ARG A 279 -20.96 -6.54 -7.67
CA ARG A 279 -22.43 -6.67 -7.78
C ARG A 279 -22.82 -7.84 -8.67
N PHE A 280 -22.24 -7.90 -9.87
CA PHE A 280 -22.52 -8.95 -10.84
C PHE A 280 -22.22 -10.36 -10.29
N VAL A 281 -21.09 -10.54 -9.61
CA VAL A 281 -20.75 -11.84 -8.97
C VAL A 281 -21.73 -12.20 -7.86
N ASP A 282 -22.17 -11.21 -7.08
CA ASP A 282 -23.15 -11.39 -6.01
C ASP A 282 -24.53 -11.80 -6.55
N GLU A 283 -25.08 -11.02 -7.49
CA GLU A 283 -26.40 -11.25 -8.09
C GLU A 283 -26.49 -12.59 -8.84
N ASN A 284 -25.40 -13.00 -9.49
CA ASN A 284 -25.34 -14.26 -10.23
C ASN A 284 -24.85 -15.44 -9.38
N ASN A 285 -24.56 -15.20 -8.08
CA ASN A 285 -24.09 -16.21 -7.13
C ASN A 285 -22.90 -17.04 -7.66
N LEU A 286 -21.93 -16.37 -8.30
CA LEU A 286 -20.73 -17.01 -8.85
C LEU A 286 -19.74 -17.29 -7.72
N GLY A 287 -19.07 -18.46 -7.75
CA GLY A 287 -18.20 -18.91 -6.66
C GLY A 287 -16.81 -18.25 -6.58
N ILE A 288 -16.42 -17.48 -7.59
CA ILE A 288 -15.10 -16.85 -7.66
C ILE A 288 -14.92 -15.78 -6.57
N GLY A 289 -13.75 -15.72 -5.94
CA GLY A 289 -13.41 -14.62 -5.04
C GLY A 289 -13.21 -13.33 -5.82
N VAL A 290 -13.83 -12.22 -5.41
CA VAL A 290 -13.57 -10.91 -6.02
C VAL A 290 -13.30 -9.90 -4.93
N ASN A 291 -12.26 -9.08 -5.09
CA ASN A 291 -12.01 -7.94 -4.21
C ASN A 291 -11.60 -6.71 -5.00
N TYR A 292 -11.90 -5.54 -4.44
CA TYR A 292 -11.52 -4.26 -4.99
C TYR A 292 -10.49 -3.55 -4.09
N CYS A 293 -9.31 -3.32 -4.66
CA CYS A 293 -8.21 -2.57 -4.07
C CYS A 293 -8.25 -1.12 -4.58
N ASN A 294 -9.02 -0.25 -3.91
CA ASN A 294 -8.94 1.19 -4.21
C ASN A 294 -7.56 1.77 -3.85
N PHE A 295 -7.25 2.95 -4.40
CA PHE A 295 -5.95 3.56 -4.14
C PHE A 295 -5.75 3.97 -2.67
N GLN A 296 -6.81 4.38 -1.97
CA GLN A 296 -6.73 4.78 -0.56
C GLN A 296 -6.27 3.60 0.32
N TYR A 297 -6.85 2.41 0.13
CA TYR A 297 -6.40 1.15 0.73
C TYR A 297 -4.90 0.93 0.47
N LYS A 298 -4.49 0.95 -0.80
CA LYS A 298 -3.10 0.69 -1.19
C LYS A 298 -2.14 1.69 -0.54
N ASN A 299 -2.47 2.97 -0.61
CA ASN A 299 -1.65 4.06 -0.08
C ASN A 299 -1.51 4.00 1.45
N ARG A 300 -2.60 3.72 2.15
CA ARG A 300 -2.65 3.72 3.62
C ARG A 300 -1.97 2.48 4.20
N PHE A 301 -2.39 1.29 3.79
CA PHE A 301 -1.99 0.05 4.45
C PHE A 301 -0.59 -0.43 4.04
N GLN A 302 -0.20 -0.35 2.76
CA GLN A 302 1.12 -0.83 2.34
C GLN A 302 2.25 0.01 2.93
N LYS A 303 2.08 1.34 2.97
CA LYS A 303 3.07 2.24 3.57
C LYS A 303 3.16 2.05 5.09
N ALA A 304 2.02 1.98 5.77
CA ALA A 304 1.99 1.72 7.21
C ALA A 304 2.65 0.38 7.55
N GLY A 305 2.29 -0.68 6.83
CA GLY A 305 2.84 -2.02 7.01
C GLY A 305 4.36 -2.06 6.93
N TYR A 306 4.94 -1.53 5.85
CA TYR A 306 6.41 -1.51 5.72
C TYR A 306 7.08 -0.67 6.81
N ARG A 307 6.54 0.52 7.12
CA ARG A 307 7.09 1.35 8.19
C ARG A 307 7.06 0.62 9.53
N SER A 308 5.96 -0.03 9.87
CA SER A 308 5.83 -0.84 11.09
C SER A 308 6.84 -1.98 11.16
N LYS A 309 7.06 -2.69 10.04
CA LYS A 309 8.07 -3.76 9.96
C LYS A 309 9.47 -3.25 10.29
N VAL A 310 9.88 -2.15 9.65
CA VAL A 310 11.22 -1.60 9.89
C VAL A 310 11.32 -1.00 11.29
N ALA A 311 10.33 -0.19 11.69
CA ALA A 311 10.30 0.45 13.00
C ALA A 311 10.42 -0.56 14.14
N SER A 312 9.77 -1.73 14.03
CA SER A 312 9.81 -2.79 15.05
C SER A 312 11.20 -3.34 15.39
N ARG A 313 12.21 -3.08 14.54
CA ARG A 313 13.59 -3.54 14.74
C ARG A 313 14.56 -2.46 15.23
N VAL A 314 14.15 -1.18 15.21
CA VAL A 314 15.06 -0.06 15.45
C VAL A 314 14.57 0.96 16.48
N PHE A 315 13.38 0.79 17.06
CA PHE A 315 12.90 1.70 18.09
C PHE A 315 13.60 1.49 19.45
N SER A 316 13.74 2.56 20.23
CA SER A 316 14.42 2.59 21.53
C SER A 316 13.44 2.58 22.71
N GLU A 317 13.98 2.48 23.93
CA GLU A 317 13.20 2.61 25.16
C GLU A 317 12.43 3.96 25.19
N ASN A 318 11.16 3.92 25.58
CA ASN A 318 10.19 5.06 25.54
C ASN A 318 9.71 5.52 24.15
N GLU A 319 10.19 4.91 23.06
CA GLU A 319 9.59 5.10 21.74
C GLU A 319 8.40 4.14 21.56
N THR A 320 7.39 4.56 20.79
CA THR A 320 6.24 3.71 20.46
C THR A 320 5.92 3.78 18.97
N VAL A 321 5.64 2.65 18.34
CA VAL A 321 5.21 2.59 16.94
C VAL A 321 3.71 2.91 16.85
N THR A 322 3.34 3.85 15.97
CA THR A 322 1.95 4.23 15.72
C THR A 322 1.25 3.23 14.81
N GLU A 323 -0.09 3.31 14.71
CA GLU A 323 -0.84 2.46 13.76
C GLU A 323 -0.40 2.74 12.31
N ASN A 324 -0.10 4.00 11.98
CA ASN A 324 0.43 4.38 10.68
C ASN A 324 1.93 4.05 10.50
N GLY A 325 2.55 3.35 11.45
CA GLY A 325 3.92 2.82 11.39
C GLY A 325 5.04 3.82 11.68
N PHE A 326 4.73 5.03 12.14
CA PHE A 326 5.76 5.99 12.57
C PHE A 326 6.25 5.67 13.98
N ILE A 327 7.47 6.07 14.31
CA ILE A 327 8.00 6.03 15.66
C ILE A 327 7.66 7.35 16.34
N ARG A 328 6.84 7.30 17.39
CA ARG A 328 6.47 8.44 18.23
C ARG A 328 7.39 8.57 19.44
N LYS A 329 7.76 9.81 19.74
CA LYS A 329 8.30 10.27 21.03
C LYS A 329 7.36 11.29 21.66
N ILE A 330 7.23 11.22 22.98
CA ILE A 330 6.54 12.23 23.77
C ILE A 330 7.53 12.83 24.74
N HIS A 331 7.81 14.11 24.59
CA HIS A 331 8.67 14.85 25.50
C HIS A 331 7.83 15.69 26.45
N VAL A 332 8.13 15.60 27.73
CA VAL A 332 7.45 16.37 28.78
C VAL A 332 8.49 17.15 29.59
N PRO A 333 8.12 18.35 30.09
CA PRO A 333 9.05 19.15 30.87
C PRO A 333 9.41 18.44 32.18
N VAL A 334 10.68 18.54 32.59
CA VAL A 334 11.15 18.01 33.89
C VAL A 334 10.60 18.84 35.04
N ASP A 335 10.49 20.15 34.86
CA ASP A 335 9.82 21.09 35.76
C ASP A 335 8.60 21.70 35.06
N PRO A 336 7.38 21.67 35.65
CA PRO A 336 6.15 22.20 35.04
C PRO A 336 6.19 23.68 34.61
N SER A 337 7.14 24.46 35.12
CA SER A 337 7.35 25.87 34.74
C SER A 337 8.08 26.03 33.39
N VAL A 338 8.79 24.99 32.94
CA VAL A 338 9.51 24.99 31.66
C VAL A 338 8.52 24.97 30.50
N LYS A 339 8.74 25.86 29.53
CA LYS A 339 7.95 25.95 28.30
C LYS A 339 8.80 25.52 27.10
N PRO A 340 8.22 24.80 26.13
CA PRO A 340 8.91 24.52 24.87
C PRO A 340 9.07 25.82 24.06
N ASP A 341 10.10 25.87 23.22
CA ASP A 341 10.25 26.99 22.30
C ASP A 341 9.22 26.96 21.15
N ALA A 342 9.14 28.02 20.35
CA ALA A 342 8.13 28.16 19.30
C ALA A 342 8.24 27.11 18.18
N ASN A 343 9.40 26.46 18.04
CA ASN A 343 9.66 25.47 17.01
C ASN A 343 9.60 24.02 17.55
N GLY A 344 9.28 23.86 18.83
CA GLY A 344 9.29 22.57 19.51
C GLY A 344 10.70 21.98 19.67
N PHE A 345 11.75 22.78 19.48
CA PHE A 345 13.11 22.34 19.73
C PHE A 345 13.36 22.22 21.24
N ILE A 346 14.00 21.12 21.60
CA ILE A 346 14.35 20.75 22.97
C ILE A 346 15.87 20.72 23.04
N GLU A 347 16.52 21.82 22.68
CA GLU A 347 17.98 21.83 22.57
C GLU A 347 18.68 21.91 23.93
N THR A 348 17.98 22.27 25.01
CA THR A 348 18.62 22.34 26.33
C THR A 348 18.55 20.96 27.01
N PRO A 349 19.68 20.22 27.11
CA PRO A 349 19.68 18.92 27.73
C PRO A 349 19.21 19.03 29.18
N GLY A 350 18.31 18.14 29.59
CA GLY A 350 17.80 18.08 30.96
C GLY A 350 16.56 18.92 31.28
N LEU A 351 16.06 19.75 30.35
CA LEU A 351 14.81 20.50 30.55
C LEU A 351 13.55 19.69 30.23
N PHE A 352 13.65 18.74 29.30
CA PHE A 352 12.59 17.80 28.97
C PHE A 352 13.12 16.37 29.06
N ARG A 353 12.21 15.44 29.28
CA ARG A 353 12.47 14.00 29.23
C ARG A 353 11.50 13.32 28.28
N THR A 354 11.98 12.33 27.55
CA THR A 354 11.14 11.43 26.75
C THR A 354 10.43 10.45 27.68
N ILE A 355 9.13 10.27 27.48
CA ILE A 355 8.32 9.27 28.17
C ILE A 355 7.54 8.43 27.16
N SER A 356 7.16 7.21 27.56
CA SER A 356 6.30 6.37 26.74
C SER A 356 4.88 6.97 26.63
N ALA A 357 4.14 6.52 25.61
CA ALA A 357 2.73 6.88 25.48
C ALA A 357 1.89 6.38 26.66
N ASP A 358 2.20 5.21 27.21
CA ASP A 358 1.51 4.66 28.38
C ASP A 358 1.76 5.50 29.64
N ASP A 359 3.00 5.98 29.82
CA ASP A 359 3.33 6.87 30.94
C ASP A 359 2.65 8.22 30.80
N PHE A 360 2.57 8.75 29.58
CA PHE A 360 1.80 9.96 29.31
C PHE A 360 0.32 9.74 29.66
N LEU A 361 -0.29 8.64 29.18
CA LEU A 361 -1.70 8.33 29.48
C LEU A 361 -1.98 8.28 31.00
N LYS A 362 -1.07 7.68 31.78
CA LYS A 362 -1.21 7.56 33.24
C LYS A 362 -0.97 8.88 33.97
N ASN A 363 -0.01 9.70 33.52
CA ASN A 363 0.52 10.81 34.31
C ASN A 363 0.32 12.20 33.70
N HIS A 364 -0.37 12.34 32.55
CA HIS A 364 -0.50 13.61 31.82
C HIS A 364 -0.97 14.80 32.67
N GLN A 365 -1.75 14.56 33.73
CA GLN A 365 -2.30 15.59 34.61
C GLN A 365 -1.23 16.46 35.29
N GLN A 366 -0.01 15.93 35.47
CA GLN A 366 1.10 16.65 36.11
C GLN A 366 1.84 17.59 35.16
N TYR A 367 1.63 17.47 33.85
CA TYR A 367 2.34 18.25 32.84
C TYR A 367 1.51 19.46 32.37
N SER A 368 2.20 20.54 32.04
CA SER A 368 1.60 21.73 31.40
C SER A 368 1.74 21.71 29.88
N TYR A 369 2.76 21.01 29.38
CA TYR A 369 3.07 20.87 27.95
C TYR A 369 3.53 19.45 27.63
N ALA A 370 3.33 19.05 26.38
CA ALA A 370 3.95 17.87 25.79
C ALA A 370 4.41 18.22 24.37
N VAL A 371 5.57 17.73 23.94
CA VAL A 371 6.03 17.86 22.56
C VAL A 371 6.00 16.47 21.94
N ILE A 372 5.26 16.32 20.85
CA ILE A 372 5.11 15.06 20.14
C ILE A 372 5.98 15.11 18.90
N GLU A 373 6.88 14.14 18.77
CA GLU A 373 7.73 13.97 17.60
C GLU A 373 7.45 12.64 16.92
N TYR A 374 7.46 12.64 15.59
CA TYR A 374 7.40 11.43 14.78
C TYR A 374 8.70 11.26 13.99
N SER A 375 9.07 10.01 13.76
CA SER A 375 10.13 9.65 12.84
C SER A 375 9.74 8.44 12.01
N GLY A 376 10.12 8.44 10.73
CA GLY A 376 10.08 7.27 9.86
C GLY A 376 11.49 6.72 9.65
N ILE A 377 11.59 5.42 9.39
CA ILE A 377 12.89 4.79 9.10
C ILE A 377 13.01 4.57 7.60
N ILE A 378 14.13 5.00 7.04
CA ILE A 378 14.48 4.79 5.64
C ILE A 378 15.77 3.97 5.63
N LEU A 379 15.70 2.78 5.03
CA LEU A 379 16.86 1.92 4.82
C LEU A 379 17.52 2.27 3.47
N HIS A 380 18.83 2.17 3.43
CA HIS A 380 19.63 2.43 2.23
C HIS A 380 20.55 1.24 1.92
N ASN A 381 20.92 1.10 0.64
CA ASN A 381 22.01 0.20 0.25
C ASN A 381 23.33 0.66 0.87
N GLN A 382 24.23 -0.28 1.19
CA GLN A 382 25.53 0.04 1.80
C GLN A 382 26.34 1.07 1.01
N LYS A 383 26.29 1.00 -0.33
CA LYS A 383 26.95 1.96 -1.24
C LYS A 383 26.48 3.41 -1.07
N ASN A 384 25.30 3.62 -0.48
CA ASN A 384 24.68 4.93 -0.26
C ASN A 384 24.88 5.43 1.18
N LYS A 385 25.81 4.84 1.95
CA LYS A 385 26.09 5.23 3.33
C LYS A 385 26.50 6.71 3.43
N GLN A 386 25.93 7.41 4.40
CA GLN A 386 26.38 8.73 4.82
C GLN A 386 26.95 8.70 6.25
N PRO A 387 27.83 9.65 6.63
CA PRO A 387 28.47 9.65 7.96
C PRO A 387 27.50 9.70 9.15
N LEU A 388 26.33 10.32 8.98
CA LEU A 388 25.33 10.49 10.05
C LEU A 388 24.33 9.34 10.15
N PHE A 389 24.38 8.36 9.25
CA PHE A 389 23.44 7.25 9.25
C PHE A 389 23.80 6.22 10.30
N GLU A 390 22.79 5.74 11.02
CA GLU A 390 22.89 4.58 11.89
C GLU A 390 23.04 3.32 11.03
N LEU A 391 23.52 2.22 11.61
CA LEU A 391 23.76 0.96 10.89
C LEU A 391 22.92 -0.16 11.47
N LEU A 392 22.18 -0.84 10.59
CA LEU A 392 21.50 -2.09 10.89
C LEU A 392 22.26 -3.24 10.23
N ASN A 393 22.81 -4.14 11.03
CA ASN A 393 23.49 -5.33 10.54
C ASN A 393 22.48 -6.48 10.44
N ILE A 394 22.39 -7.10 9.25
CA ILE A 394 21.58 -8.29 9.00
C ILE A 394 22.52 -9.35 8.45
N ASN A 395 22.93 -10.28 9.30
CA ASN A 395 23.95 -11.28 8.99
C ASN A 395 25.22 -10.62 8.40
N ASN A 396 25.53 -10.88 7.13
CA ASN A 396 26.72 -10.37 6.45
C ASN A 396 26.50 -9.03 5.74
N GLU A 397 25.28 -8.49 5.77
CA GLU A 397 24.92 -7.24 5.10
C GLU A 397 24.72 -6.11 6.09
N VAL A 398 25.10 -4.90 5.66
CA VAL A 398 24.96 -3.68 6.45
C VAL A 398 24.03 -2.72 5.73
N TYR A 399 22.94 -2.37 6.40
CA TYR A 399 21.95 -1.41 5.92
C TYR A 399 22.08 -0.10 6.71
N PRO A 400 22.70 0.94 6.13
CA PRO A 400 22.60 2.29 6.68
C PRO A 400 21.13 2.72 6.74
N PHE A 401 20.74 3.40 7.81
CA PHE A 401 19.41 3.96 7.93
C PHE A 401 19.42 5.36 8.52
N GLU A 402 18.40 6.13 8.13
CA GLU A 402 18.13 7.45 8.71
C GLU A 402 16.74 7.51 9.34
N ARG A 403 16.62 8.39 10.34
CA ARG A 403 15.35 8.75 10.97
C ARG A 403 14.80 10.02 10.31
N GLY A 404 13.98 9.84 9.28
CA GLY A 404 13.31 10.95 8.60
C GLY A 404 12.25 11.60 9.50
N LYS A 405 12.21 12.93 9.53
CA LYS A 405 11.18 13.71 10.26
C LYS A 405 10.03 14.03 9.30
N PRO A 406 8.86 13.37 9.41
CA PRO A 406 7.76 13.57 8.47
C PRO A 406 7.01 14.89 8.70
N CYS A 407 7.15 15.48 9.88
CA CYS A 407 6.59 16.77 10.26
C CYS A 407 7.47 17.44 11.33
N ASN A 408 7.22 18.72 11.58
CA ASN A 408 7.80 19.43 12.72
C ASN A 408 7.22 18.90 14.04
N PRO A 409 7.95 18.99 15.16
CA PRO A 409 7.43 18.64 16.48
C PRO A 409 6.15 19.42 16.80
N ILE A 410 5.16 18.73 17.38
CA ILE A 410 3.85 19.30 17.70
C ILE A 410 3.81 19.60 19.20
N ILE A 411 3.57 20.86 19.56
CA ILE A 411 3.47 21.29 20.95
C ILE A 411 2.01 21.22 21.39
N LEU A 412 1.73 20.36 22.36
CA LEU A 412 0.44 20.28 23.02
C LEU A 412 0.48 21.01 24.35
N LYS A 413 -0.52 21.86 24.57
CA LYS A 413 -0.84 22.45 25.88
C LYS A 413 -1.78 21.54 26.65
N LYS A 414 -1.84 21.72 27.96
CA LYS A 414 -2.66 20.91 28.87
C LYS A 414 -4.13 20.79 28.43
N GLU A 415 -4.72 21.85 27.90
CA GLU A 415 -6.09 21.87 27.36
C GLU A 415 -6.31 20.97 26.13
N GLN A 416 -5.25 20.64 25.38
CA GLN A 416 -5.31 19.73 24.24
C GLN A 416 -5.14 18.25 24.66
N PHE A 417 -4.64 17.96 25.87
CA PHE A 417 -4.35 16.58 26.31
C PHE A 417 -5.57 15.66 26.25
N PRO A 418 -6.78 16.03 26.71
CA PRO A 418 -7.93 15.12 26.63
C PRO A 418 -8.25 14.70 25.19
N ARG A 419 -8.08 15.62 24.23
CA ARG A 419 -8.34 15.37 22.80
C ARG A 419 -7.24 14.51 22.18
N PHE A 420 -5.97 14.76 22.51
CA PHE A 420 -4.89 13.88 22.10
C PHE A 420 -5.03 12.47 22.69
N ILE A 421 -5.44 12.33 23.95
CA ILE A 421 -5.69 11.02 24.57
C ILE A 421 -6.84 10.29 23.88
N ALA A 422 -7.92 11.00 23.52
CA ALA A 422 -9.01 10.43 22.74
C ALA A 422 -8.52 9.97 21.36
N LEU A 423 -7.69 10.79 20.69
CA LEU A 423 -7.03 10.46 19.43
C LEU A 423 -6.21 9.17 19.56
N LEU A 424 -5.39 9.02 20.60
CA LEU A 424 -4.59 7.80 20.81
C LEU A 424 -5.47 6.54 20.93
N LYS A 425 -6.67 6.64 21.50
CA LYS A 425 -7.58 5.52 21.76
C LYS A 425 -8.56 5.21 20.63
N GLU A 426 -8.79 6.14 19.70
CA GLU A 426 -9.78 5.95 18.64
C GLU A 426 -9.27 5.07 17.48
N LYS A 427 -10.17 4.71 16.56
CA LYS A 427 -9.90 3.80 15.44
C LYS A 427 -9.61 4.52 14.11
N GLY A 428 -9.39 5.84 14.12
CA GLY A 428 -9.16 6.63 12.90
C GLY A 428 -10.45 7.04 12.17
N GLU A 429 -11.57 7.08 12.90
CA GLU A 429 -12.89 7.45 12.37
C GLU A 429 -13.15 8.96 12.49
N ASN A 430 -12.57 9.60 13.53
CA ASN A 430 -12.85 11.00 13.84
C ASN A 430 -11.67 11.87 13.43
N ILE A 431 -11.80 12.55 12.29
CA ILE A 431 -10.77 13.45 11.77
C ILE A 431 -10.84 14.78 12.56
N PRO A 432 -9.76 15.21 13.24
CA PRO A 432 -9.77 16.47 13.99
C PRO A 432 -9.78 17.70 13.09
N ASP A 433 -10.54 18.73 13.48
CA ASP A 433 -10.57 20.02 12.76
C ASP A 433 -9.37 20.92 13.06
N GLU A 434 -8.75 20.73 14.24
CA GLU A 434 -7.64 21.54 14.73
C GLU A 434 -6.32 21.13 14.05
N PRO A 435 -5.53 22.08 13.48
CA PRO A 435 -4.33 21.75 12.69
C PRO A 435 -3.30 20.85 13.38
N ASP A 436 -3.00 21.11 14.65
CA ASP A 436 -2.05 20.32 15.41
C ASP A 436 -2.57 18.90 15.62
N LEU A 437 -3.82 18.75 16.09
CA LEU A 437 -4.45 17.45 16.30
C LEU A 437 -4.63 16.67 14.98
N PHE A 438 -4.94 17.35 13.88
CA PHE A 438 -5.02 16.73 12.56
C PHE A 438 -3.65 16.21 12.10
N THR A 439 -2.59 16.98 12.34
CA THR A 439 -1.22 16.56 12.04
C THR A 439 -0.83 15.33 12.86
N LEU A 440 -1.15 15.31 14.16
CA LEU A 440 -0.98 14.12 15.00
C LEU A 440 -1.76 12.94 14.42
N TRP A 441 -3.05 13.13 14.12
CA TRP A 441 -3.93 12.09 13.60
C TRP A 441 -3.37 11.42 12.33
N LYS A 442 -2.86 12.20 11.37
CA LYS A 442 -2.22 11.68 10.15
C LYS A 442 -1.03 10.76 10.41
N HIS A 443 -0.29 10.97 11.50
CA HIS A 443 0.89 10.15 11.84
C HIS A 443 0.55 9.04 12.84
N GLU A 444 -0.60 9.14 13.51
CA GLU A 444 -1.05 8.17 14.49
C GLU A 444 -1.89 7.05 13.88
N LYS A 445 -2.83 7.42 13.00
CA LYS A 445 -3.94 6.56 12.58
C LYS A 445 -3.90 6.27 11.10
N ILE A 446 -4.46 5.11 10.76
CA ILE A 446 -4.91 4.85 9.40
C ILE A 446 -6.34 5.36 9.29
N GLU A 447 -6.62 6.22 8.30
CA GLU A 447 -7.96 6.75 8.07
C GLU A 447 -8.97 5.65 7.75
N PHE A 448 -10.13 5.71 8.42
CA PHE A 448 -11.24 4.78 8.23
C PHE A 448 -12.13 5.18 7.05
N GLY A 449 -12.63 4.19 6.31
CA GLY A 449 -13.57 4.38 5.21
C GLY A 449 -12.93 4.97 3.96
N ARG A 450 -13.75 5.20 2.93
CA ARG A 450 -13.36 5.86 1.70
C ARG A 450 -13.68 7.35 1.79
N ARG A 451 -12.79 8.20 1.28
CA ARG A 451 -13.08 9.63 1.10
C ARG A 451 -14.15 9.84 0.04
N ASN A 452 -14.92 10.90 0.22
CA ASN A 452 -15.71 11.53 -0.81
C ASN A 452 -14.84 11.93 -2.01
N TYR A 453 -15.45 12.05 -3.18
CA TYR A 453 -14.81 12.37 -4.45
C TYR A 453 -14.38 13.84 -4.56
N PHE A 454 -14.92 14.72 -3.72
CA PHE A 454 -14.53 16.14 -3.65
C PHE A 454 -14.41 16.68 -2.22
#